data_AF-A0A4R8VB99-F1
#
_entry.id   AF-A0A4R8VB99-F1
#
_cell.length_a   1.000
_cell.length_b   1.000
_cell.length_c   1.000
_cell.angle_alpha   90.00
_cell.angle_beta   90.00
_cell.angle_gamma   90.00
#
_symmetry.space_group_name_H-M   'P 1'
#
loop_
_entity.id
_entity.type
_entity.pdbx_description
1 polymer ?
#
loop_
_entity_poly.entity_id
_entity_poly.type
_entity_poly.pdbx_seq_one_letter_code
_entity_poly.pdbx_strand_id
1 'polypeptide(L)'
;MGKRLFGVVSVMSIALLLSGCSLFNPGPARDSAGRVTESATISARDLTEGDCFTFNSADGGIVDQVTVMPCTLEHDYISIGQGTLTTAEVASAGSLQNAVSAACAPIFDTFKAAVKATAKPKQQFLVFPESDKADSDQLYSCISTDPDQTATASAPVEPSPSETTPAP
;
A
#
# COMPACT_ATOMS: atom_id res chain seq x y z
N MET A 1 -30.61 -1.68 72.88
CA MET A 1 -29.44 -1.73 71.97
C MET A 1 -29.92 -2.05 70.56
N GLY A 2 -29.70 -1.20 69.57
CA GLY A 2 -29.94 -1.58 68.18
C GLY A 2 -30.06 -0.43 67.19
N LYS A 3 -29.00 -0.20 66.43
CA LYS A 3 -28.95 -0.30 64.95
C LYS A 3 -27.55 0.08 64.46
N ARG A 4 -26.93 -0.86 63.77
CA ARG A 4 -25.57 -0.76 63.21
C ARG A 4 -25.61 0.05 61.91
N LEU A 5 -24.61 0.92 61.73
CA LEU A 5 -24.29 1.62 60.49
C LEU A 5 -23.70 0.63 59.46
N PHE A 6 -24.17 0.69 58.21
CA PHE A 6 -23.47 0.27 56.98
C PHE A 6 -24.13 1.10 55.86
N GLY A 7 -23.50 1.96 55.08
CA GLY A 7 -22.17 1.91 54.46
C GLY A 7 -22.44 1.99 52.94
N VAL A 8 -22.53 3.20 52.38
CA VAL A 8 -22.80 3.42 50.95
C VAL A 8 -21.55 3.06 50.15
N VAL A 9 -21.60 1.94 49.43
CA VAL A 9 -20.57 1.55 48.45
C VAL A 9 -20.81 2.38 47.19
N SER A 10 -20.03 3.45 47.03
CA SER A 10 -19.97 4.20 45.78
C SER A 10 -19.04 3.46 44.82
N VAL A 11 -19.63 2.84 43.79
CA VAL A 11 -18.91 2.20 42.68
C VAL A 11 -18.35 3.33 41.81
N MET A 12 -17.11 3.76 42.06
CA MET A 12 -16.35 4.55 41.09
C MET A 12 -15.98 3.62 39.94
N SER A 13 -16.79 3.65 38.88
CA SER A 13 -16.46 3.05 37.59
C SER A 13 -15.21 3.71 37.04
N ILE A 14 -14.11 2.98 37.09
CA ILE A 14 -12.85 3.33 36.45
C ILE A 14 -13.07 3.24 34.94
N ALA A 15 -13.33 4.38 34.29
CA ALA A 15 -13.22 4.48 32.84
C ALA A 15 -11.72 4.49 32.49
N LEU A 16 -11.13 3.29 32.41
CA LEU A 16 -9.85 3.12 31.72
C LEU A 16 -10.10 3.38 30.23
N LEU A 17 -9.92 4.63 29.81
CA LEU A 17 -9.65 4.94 28.41
C LEU A 17 -8.25 4.39 28.12
N LEU A 18 -8.16 3.11 27.75
CA LEU A 18 -6.98 2.56 27.11
C LEU A 18 -6.86 3.21 25.73
N SER A 19 -6.31 4.43 25.68
CA SER A 19 -5.73 4.99 24.47
C SER A 19 -4.50 4.13 24.13
N GLY A 20 -4.76 3.01 23.46
CA GLY A 20 -3.78 2.00 23.10
C GLY A 20 -2.67 2.60 22.24
N CYS A 21 -1.45 2.56 22.78
CA CYS A 21 -0.18 2.28 22.11
C CYS A 21 -0.06 2.54 20.58
N SER A 22 -0.15 3.78 20.11
CA SER A 22 0.39 4.17 18.78
C SER A 22 1.80 4.79 18.85
N LEU A 23 2.53 4.59 19.94
CA LEU A 23 3.79 5.31 20.23
C LEU A 23 5.05 4.72 19.58
N PHE A 24 4.94 3.62 18.82
CA PHE A 24 6.05 3.02 18.08
C PHE A 24 5.70 2.99 16.59
N ASN A 25 5.89 4.13 15.91
CA ASN A 25 5.77 4.31 14.46
C ASN A 25 4.54 3.64 13.80
N PRO A 26 3.32 4.23 13.92
CA PRO A 26 2.06 3.58 13.56
C PRO A 26 1.82 3.34 12.05
N GLY A 27 2.84 3.46 11.20
CA GLY A 27 2.67 3.46 9.75
C GLY A 27 1.81 4.63 9.26
N PRO A 28 1.37 4.63 8.00
CA PRO A 28 0.45 5.63 7.48
C PRO A 28 -0.92 5.51 8.16
N ALA A 29 -1.66 6.62 8.28
CA ALA A 29 -3.03 6.58 8.78
C ALA A 29 -3.90 5.72 7.85
N ARG A 30 -4.65 4.77 8.43
CA ARG A 30 -5.49 3.82 7.70
C ARG A 30 -6.91 3.79 8.24
N ASP A 31 -7.88 3.55 7.35
CA ASP A 31 -9.29 3.35 7.71
C ASP A 31 -9.54 1.92 8.23
N SER A 32 -10.80 1.62 8.57
CA SER A 32 -11.21 0.30 9.06
C SER A 32 -11.09 -0.82 8.01
N ALA A 33 -10.97 -0.48 6.73
CA ALA A 33 -10.71 -1.42 5.63
C ALA A 33 -9.19 -1.56 5.35
N GLY A 34 -8.34 -0.91 6.13
CA GLY A 34 -6.89 -0.93 5.97
C GLY A 34 -6.36 0.01 4.89
N ARG A 35 -7.20 0.87 4.30
CA ARG A 35 -6.79 1.78 3.23
C ARG A 35 -6.14 3.02 3.78
N VAL A 36 -5.08 3.49 3.11
CA VAL A 36 -4.41 4.75 3.44
C VAL A 36 -5.38 5.93 3.31
N THR A 37 -5.50 6.74 4.36
CA THR A 37 -6.40 7.91 4.40
C THR A 37 -5.68 9.22 4.16
N GLU A 38 -4.36 9.25 4.35
CA GLU A 38 -3.52 10.44 4.16
C GLU A 38 -2.19 10.04 3.51
N SER A 39 -1.69 10.90 2.62
CA SER A 39 -0.43 10.61 1.94
C SER A 39 0.75 10.60 2.91
N ALA A 40 1.64 9.62 2.76
CA ALA A 40 2.83 9.48 3.61
C ALA A 40 3.96 8.77 2.86
N THR A 41 5.20 9.14 3.19
CA THR A 41 6.37 8.38 2.75
C THR A 41 6.62 7.24 3.73
N ILE A 42 6.68 6.02 3.22
CA ILE A 42 6.90 4.80 4.01
C ILE A 42 8.06 3.99 3.42
N SER A 43 8.56 2.99 4.15
CA SER A 43 9.44 2.00 3.53
C SER A 43 8.64 1.24 2.47
N ALA A 44 9.27 0.95 1.34
CA ALA A 44 8.67 0.10 0.30
C ALA A 44 8.35 -1.32 0.82
N ARG A 45 9.01 -1.75 1.92
CA ARG A 45 8.73 -3.01 2.63
C ARG A 45 7.41 -2.98 3.43
N ASP A 46 6.93 -1.78 3.77
CA ASP A 46 5.75 -1.57 4.62
C ASP A 46 4.47 -1.34 3.79
N LEU A 47 4.56 -1.45 2.46
CA LEU A 47 3.38 -1.50 1.60
C LEU A 47 2.46 -2.61 2.07
N THR A 48 1.15 -2.42 1.88
CA THR A 48 0.14 -3.46 2.07
C THR A 48 -0.66 -3.68 0.80
N GLU A 49 -1.30 -4.84 0.67
CA GLU A 49 -2.25 -5.07 -0.43
C GLU A 49 -3.35 -3.99 -0.43
N GLY A 50 -3.63 -3.45 -1.61
CA GLY A 50 -4.58 -2.36 -1.83
C GLY A 50 -3.99 -0.96 -1.73
N ASP A 51 -2.70 -0.80 -1.38
CA ASP A 51 -2.07 0.52 -1.32
C ASP A 51 -1.85 1.09 -2.72
N CYS A 52 -2.22 2.37 -2.86
CA CYS A 52 -1.98 3.20 -4.02
C CYS A 52 -0.78 4.11 -3.77
N PHE A 53 0.19 4.13 -4.67
CA PHE A 53 1.49 4.76 -4.42
C PHE A 53 2.24 5.19 -5.69
N THR A 54 3.27 5.99 -5.48
CA THR A 54 4.28 6.35 -6.49
C THR A 54 5.68 6.08 -5.95
N PHE A 55 6.59 5.66 -6.82
CA PHE A 55 8.00 5.48 -6.47
C PHE A 55 8.68 6.82 -6.23
N ASN A 56 9.50 6.89 -5.18
CA ASN A 56 10.31 8.08 -4.90
C ASN A 56 11.65 8.07 -5.65
N SER A 57 11.91 7.03 -6.46
CA SER A 57 13.10 6.89 -7.31
C SER A 57 12.65 6.73 -8.76
N ALA A 58 13.32 7.45 -9.67
CA ALA A 58 12.96 7.54 -11.09
C ALA A 58 13.62 6.45 -11.95
N ASP A 59 14.52 5.66 -11.37
CA ASP A 59 15.54 4.89 -12.07
C ASP A 59 15.35 3.36 -11.97
N GLY A 60 14.27 2.90 -11.34
CA GLY A 60 13.88 1.47 -11.35
C GLY A 60 14.89 0.52 -10.69
N GLY A 61 15.78 1.08 -9.86
CA GLY A 61 16.81 0.36 -9.10
C GLY A 61 16.32 -0.08 -7.72
N ILE A 62 17.16 0.10 -6.71
CA ILE A 62 16.82 -0.19 -5.31
C ILE A 62 15.76 0.82 -4.86
N VAL A 63 14.59 0.31 -4.47
CA VAL A 63 13.49 1.12 -3.95
C VAL A 63 13.40 0.93 -2.45
N ASP A 64 13.87 1.92 -1.68
CA ASP A 64 13.79 1.89 -0.22
C ASP A 64 12.49 2.51 0.31
N GLN A 65 11.97 3.50 -0.41
CA GLN A 65 10.81 4.29 0.00
C GLN A 65 9.84 4.53 -1.16
N VAL A 66 8.57 4.63 -0.78
CA VAL A 66 7.46 4.99 -1.66
C VAL A 66 6.60 6.03 -0.97
N THR A 67 5.84 6.79 -1.75
CA THR A 67 4.78 7.65 -1.23
C THR A 67 3.45 6.93 -1.42
N VAL A 68 2.82 6.52 -0.32
CA VAL A 68 1.45 5.98 -0.35
C VAL A 68 0.43 7.12 -0.21
N MET A 69 -0.78 6.89 -0.70
CA MET A 69 -1.87 7.86 -0.67
C MET A 69 -3.23 7.19 -0.82
N PRO A 70 -4.34 7.90 -0.47
CA PRO A 70 -5.67 7.45 -0.86
C PRO A 70 -5.75 7.21 -2.36
N CYS A 71 -6.32 6.07 -2.77
CA CYS A 71 -6.47 5.71 -4.19
C CYS A 71 -7.33 6.69 -5.01
N THR A 72 -8.07 7.59 -4.35
CA THR A 72 -8.79 8.69 -5.00
C THR A 72 -7.87 9.81 -5.47
N LEU A 73 -6.62 9.85 -5.00
CA LEU A 73 -5.59 10.79 -5.45
C LEU A 73 -4.78 10.20 -6.60
N GLU A 74 -4.15 11.07 -7.38
CA GLU A 74 -3.26 10.68 -8.48
C GLU A 74 -2.09 9.84 -7.97
N HIS A 75 -1.89 8.67 -8.59
CA HIS A 75 -0.81 7.73 -8.27
C HIS A 75 -0.52 6.85 -9.48
N ASP A 76 0.65 6.21 -9.49
CA ASP A 76 1.08 5.41 -10.63
C ASP A 76 0.81 3.90 -10.44
N TYR A 77 0.86 3.43 -9.19
CA TYR A 77 0.94 2.01 -8.87
C TYR A 77 -0.03 1.58 -7.76
N ILE A 78 -0.46 0.32 -7.84
CA ILE A 78 -1.27 -0.36 -6.83
C ILE A 78 -0.54 -1.63 -6.40
N SER A 79 -0.40 -1.85 -5.10
CA SER A 79 -0.01 -3.14 -4.52
C SER A 79 -1.21 -4.09 -4.57
N ILE A 80 -1.10 -5.18 -5.33
CA ILE A 80 -2.22 -6.08 -5.62
C ILE A 80 -2.12 -7.42 -4.90
N GLY A 81 -1.05 -7.63 -4.13
CA GLY A 81 -0.85 -8.84 -3.35
C GLY A 81 0.55 -8.91 -2.78
N GLN A 82 0.75 -9.73 -1.76
CA GLN A 82 2.03 -9.87 -1.06
C GLN A 82 2.22 -11.30 -0.57
N GLY A 83 3.47 -11.64 -0.27
CA GLY A 83 3.77 -12.90 0.38
C GLY A 83 5.25 -13.08 0.67
N THR A 84 5.60 -14.33 0.99
CA THR A 84 6.97 -14.76 1.25
C THR A 84 7.34 -15.88 0.29
N LEU A 85 8.55 -15.83 -0.25
CA LEU A 85 9.18 -16.90 -1.02
C LEU A 85 10.28 -17.51 -0.17
N THR A 86 10.17 -18.79 0.12
CA THR A 86 11.22 -19.55 0.78
C THR A 86 12.43 -19.70 -0.12
N THR A 87 13.61 -19.87 0.48
CA THR A 87 14.84 -20.21 -0.26
C THR A 87 14.67 -21.45 -1.17
N ALA A 88 13.88 -22.44 -0.73
CA ALA A 88 13.59 -23.65 -1.50
C ALA A 88 12.71 -23.37 -2.74
N GLU A 89 11.71 -22.49 -2.62
CA GLU A 89 10.88 -22.06 -3.75
C GLU A 89 11.70 -21.28 -4.78
N VAL A 90 12.57 -20.39 -4.31
CA VAL A 90 13.50 -19.63 -5.17
C VAL A 90 14.44 -20.57 -5.92
N ALA A 91 15.03 -21.55 -5.24
CA ALA A 91 15.90 -22.55 -5.86
C ALA A 91 15.15 -23.40 -6.89
N SER A 92 13.93 -23.82 -6.58
CA SER A 92 13.09 -24.63 -7.48
C SER A 92 12.68 -23.87 -8.75
N ALA A 93 12.49 -22.56 -8.65
CA ALA A 93 12.20 -21.69 -9.81
C ALA A 93 13.46 -21.32 -10.63
N GLY A 94 14.65 -21.69 -10.15
CA GLY A 94 15.95 -21.42 -10.77
C GLY A 94 16.46 -19.98 -10.61
N SER A 95 15.61 -19.03 -10.22
CA SER A 95 16.00 -17.67 -9.85
C SER A 95 14.90 -16.98 -9.03
N LEU A 96 15.28 -15.97 -8.26
CA LEU A 96 14.33 -15.13 -7.52
C LEU A 96 13.33 -14.45 -8.45
N GLN A 97 13.80 -13.97 -9.60
CA GLN A 97 12.98 -13.34 -10.60
C GLN A 97 11.85 -14.26 -11.12
N ASN A 98 12.18 -15.52 -11.40
CA ASN A 98 11.20 -16.50 -11.84
C ASN A 98 10.20 -16.84 -10.73
N ALA A 99 10.69 -16.99 -9.50
CA ALA A 99 9.84 -17.32 -8.34
C ALA A 99 8.79 -16.23 -8.09
N VAL A 100 9.22 -14.96 -8.00
CA VAL A 100 8.28 -13.84 -7.79
C VAL A 100 7.35 -13.64 -9.00
N SER A 101 7.86 -13.82 -10.22
CA SER A 101 7.02 -13.72 -11.42
C SER A 101 5.91 -14.78 -11.41
N ALA A 102 6.25 -16.02 -11.07
CA ALA A 102 5.28 -17.12 -10.96
C ALA A 102 4.27 -16.90 -9.82
N ALA A 103 4.72 -16.39 -8.67
CA ALA A 103 3.85 -16.07 -7.54
C ALA A 103 2.86 -14.94 -7.86
N CYS A 104 3.33 -13.88 -8.54
CA CYS A 104 2.50 -12.72 -8.86
C CYS A 104 1.60 -12.89 -10.09
N ALA A 105 1.93 -13.78 -11.03
CA ALA A 105 1.16 -13.99 -12.26
C ALA A 105 -0.34 -14.26 -12.02
N PRO A 106 -0.77 -15.21 -11.17
CA PRO A 106 -2.20 -15.48 -10.95
C PRO A 106 -2.94 -14.30 -10.28
N ILE A 107 -2.25 -13.57 -9.41
CA ILE A 107 -2.78 -12.36 -8.75
C ILE A 107 -3.02 -11.28 -9.80
N PHE A 108 -2.03 -11.03 -10.65
CA PHE A 108 -2.13 -10.05 -11.73
C PHE A 108 -3.17 -10.42 -12.79
N ASP A 109 -3.33 -11.71 -13.11
CA ASP A 109 -4.40 -12.19 -13.99
C ASP A 109 -5.78 -11.93 -13.41
N THR A 110 -5.95 -12.15 -12.10
CA THR A 110 -7.18 -11.83 -11.38
C THR A 110 -7.46 -10.33 -11.40
N PHE A 111 -6.45 -9.50 -11.11
CA PHE A 111 -6.55 -8.05 -11.18
C PHE A 111 -6.97 -7.57 -12.57
N LYS A 112 -6.29 -8.01 -13.63
CA LYS A 112 -6.63 -7.68 -15.02
C LYS A 112 -8.07 -8.01 -15.39
N ALA A 113 -8.61 -9.13 -14.91
CA ALA A 113 -9.98 -9.53 -15.20
C ALA A 113 -11.02 -8.61 -14.52
N ALA A 114 -10.66 -8.02 -13.37
CA ALA A 114 -11.49 -7.07 -12.65
C ALA A 114 -11.48 -5.67 -13.29
N VAL A 115 -10.34 -5.23 -13.83
CA VAL A 115 -10.17 -3.92 -14.47
C VAL A 115 -11.19 -3.71 -15.60
N LYS A 116 -11.83 -2.54 -15.60
CA LYS A 116 -12.77 -2.11 -16.65
C LYS A 116 -12.22 -1.02 -17.57
N ALA A 117 -11.11 -0.39 -17.19
CA ALA A 117 -10.42 0.59 -17.99
C ALA A 117 -9.90 0.01 -19.31
N THR A 118 -9.77 0.89 -20.31
CA THR A 118 -9.21 0.56 -21.62
C THR A 118 -7.69 0.46 -21.61
N ALA A 119 -7.04 1.18 -20.69
CA ALA A 119 -5.60 1.10 -20.48
C ALA A 119 -5.23 -0.27 -19.91
N LYS A 120 -4.20 -0.90 -20.50
CA LYS A 120 -3.74 -2.21 -20.04
C LYS A 120 -2.73 -2.01 -18.90
N PRO A 121 -3.00 -2.55 -17.70
CA PRO A 121 -2.04 -2.50 -16.62
C PRO A 121 -0.78 -3.30 -16.96
N LYS A 122 0.34 -2.92 -16.33
CA LYS A 122 1.61 -3.64 -16.40
C LYS A 122 1.96 -4.20 -15.02
N GLN A 123 2.46 -5.42 -14.99
CA GLN A 123 2.93 -6.07 -13.76
C GLN A 123 4.35 -5.63 -13.41
N GLN A 124 4.59 -5.39 -12.13
CA GLN A 124 5.89 -5.20 -11.50
C GLN A 124 5.93 -5.97 -10.18
N PHE A 125 7.08 -6.00 -9.52
CA PHE A 125 7.23 -6.60 -8.20
C PHE A 125 8.32 -5.86 -7.41
N LEU A 126 8.15 -5.83 -6.10
CA LEU A 126 9.20 -5.51 -5.15
C LEU A 126 9.58 -6.78 -4.40
N VAL A 127 10.87 -6.91 -4.09
CA VAL A 127 11.39 -8.07 -3.36
C VAL A 127 12.40 -7.60 -2.33
N PHE A 128 12.32 -8.15 -1.13
CA PHE A 128 13.19 -7.80 -0.01
C PHE A 128 13.58 -9.05 0.77
N PRO A 129 14.83 -9.15 1.26
CA PRO A 129 15.18 -10.20 2.20
C PRO A 129 14.38 -10.02 3.49
N GLU A 130 13.85 -11.10 4.07
CA GLU A 130 13.10 -11.05 5.32
C GLU A 130 14.00 -10.68 6.50
N SER A 131 15.28 -11.04 6.44
CA SER A 131 16.30 -10.67 7.43
C SER A 131 17.69 -10.49 6.80
N ASP A 132 18.64 -9.94 7.55
CA ASP A 132 20.02 -9.71 7.07
C ASP A 132 20.85 -10.99 6.85
N LYS A 133 20.25 -12.17 7.01
CA LYS A 133 20.90 -13.45 6.74
C LYS A 133 20.95 -13.72 5.24
N ALA A 134 22.07 -14.26 4.78
CA ALA A 134 22.31 -14.57 3.36
C ALA A 134 21.26 -15.54 2.77
N ASP A 135 20.77 -16.49 3.58
CA ASP A 135 19.77 -17.49 3.18
C ASP A 135 18.38 -17.15 3.75
N SER A 136 18.06 -15.86 3.88
CA SER A 136 16.72 -15.46 4.33
C SER A 136 15.68 -15.67 3.23
N ASP A 137 14.46 -15.98 3.67
CA ASP A 137 13.30 -15.95 2.79
C ASP A 137 13.09 -14.54 2.24
N GLN A 138 12.37 -14.44 1.13
CA GLN A 138 12.19 -13.20 0.39
C GLN A 138 10.74 -12.75 0.50
N LEU A 139 10.52 -11.60 1.13
CA LEU A 139 9.23 -10.92 1.09
C LEU A 139 9.03 -10.32 -0.30
N TYR A 140 7.84 -10.45 -0.86
CA TYR A 140 7.51 -9.84 -2.14
C TYR A 140 6.18 -9.08 -2.09
N SER A 141 6.08 -8.06 -2.94
CA SER A 141 4.84 -7.37 -3.26
C SER A 141 4.61 -7.42 -4.77
N CYS A 142 3.43 -7.86 -5.18
CA CYS A 142 2.97 -7.82 -6.56
C CYS A 142 2.36 -6.46 -6.84
N ILE A 143 2.82 -5.81 -7.90
CA ILE A 143 2.44 -4.43 -8.22
C ILE A 143 1.84 -4.38 -9.62
N SER A 144 0.85 -3.51 -9.78
CA SER A 144 0.32 -3.12 -11.07
C SER A 144 0.44 -1.62 -11.25
N THR A 145 0.65 -1.14 -12.47
CA THR A 145 0.29 0.26 -12.81
C THR A 145 -1.22 0.44 -12.67
N ASP A 146 -1.69 1.61 -12.21
CA ASP A 146 -3.12 1.91 -12.15
C ASP A 146 -3.66 2.25 -13.55
N PRO A 147 -4.52 1.39 -14.14
CA PRO A 147 -5.09 1.65 -15.45
C PRO A 147 -6.09 2.82 -15.47
N ASP A 148 -6.73 3.15 -14.34
CA ASP A 148 -7.68 4.26 -14.24
C ASP A 148 -6.95 5.61 -14.29
N GLN A 149 -5.76 5.69 -13.69
CA GLN A 149 -4.92 6.89 -13.72
C GLN A 149 -4.16 7.03 -15.04
N THR A 150 -3.72 5.90 -15.62
CA THR A 150 -3.04 5.88 -16.93
C THR A 150 -3.96 6.37 -18.07
N ALA A 151 -5.26 6.08 -17.98
CA ALA A 151 -6.25 6.56 -18.95
C ALA A 151 -6.42 8.09 -18.88
N THR A 152 -6.32 8.66 -17.68
CA THR A 152 -6.52 10.09 -17.43
C THR A 152 -5.32 10.93 -17.88
N ALA A 153 -4.10 10.42 -17.74
CA ALA A 153 -2.88 11.07 -18.25
C ALA A 153 -2.80 11.17 -19.79
N SER A 154 -3.61 10.39 -20.51
CA SER A 154 -3.60 10.32 -21.98
C SER A 154 -4.73 11.14 -22.65
N ALA A 155 -5.62 11.77 -21.88
CA ALA A 155 -6.58 12.69 -22.45
C ALA A 155 -5.84 13.96 -22.95
N PRO A 156 -6.00 14.37 -24.22
CA PRO A 156 -5.45 15.64 -24.68
C PRO A 156 -5.98 16.75 -23.78
N VAL A 157 -5.09 17.57 -23.23
CA VAL A 157 -5.48 18.85 -22.65
C VAL A 157 -6.15 19.62 -23.78
N GLU A 158 -7.48 19.65 -23.78
CA GLU A 158 -8.23 20.52 -24.69
C GLU A 158 -7.78 21.95 -24.37
N PRO A 159 -7.15 22.69 -25.32
CA PRO A 159 -6.68 24.03 -25.04
C PRO A 159 -7.88 24.90 -24.65
N SER A 160 -7.84 25.44 -23.43
CA SER A 160 -8.85 26.35 -22.90
C SER A 160 -9.07 27.51 -23.88
N PRO A 161 -10.29 27.71 -24.43
CA PRO A 161 -10.52 28.71 -25.45
C PRO A 161 -10.82 30.06 -24.77
N SER A 162 -9.83 30.76 -24.24
CA SER A 162 -9.98 32.18 -23.84
C SER A 162 -8.63 32.82 -23.49
N GLU A 163 -7.93 33.34 -24.47
CA GLU A 163 -7.21 34.62 -24.32
C GLU A 163 -7.01 35.22 -25.71
N THR A 164 -8.09 35.81 -26.25
CA THR A 164 -7.97 36.76 -27.36
C THR A 164 -7.59 38.09 -26.76
N THR A 165 -6.29 38.39 -26.72
CA THR A 165 -5.80 39.75 -26.45
C THR A 165 -6.17 40.65 -27.64
N PRO A 166 -6.88 41.78 -27.45
CA PRO A 166 -7.04 42.75 -28.53
C PRO A 166 -5.74 43.52 -28.71
N ALA A 167 -5.28 43.62 -29.96
CA ALA A 167 -4.13 44.41 -30.37
C ALA A 167 -4.40 45.92 -30.24
N PRO A 168 -3.35 46.75 -30.05
CA PRO A 168 -3.47 48.20 -29.84
C PRO A 168 -3.92 48.96 -31.09
#